data_AF-A0A930KF58-F1
#
_entry.id   AF-A0A930KF58-F1
#
_cell.length_a   1.000
_cell.length_b   1.000
_cell.length_c   1.000
_cell.angle_alpha   90.00
_cell.angle_beta   90.00
_cell.angle_gamma   90.00
#
_symmetry.space_group_name_H-M   'P 1'
#
loop_
_entity.id
_entity.type
_entity.pdbx_description
1 polymer ?
#
loop_
_entity_poly.entity_id
_entity_poly.type
_entity_poly.pdbx_seq_one_letter_code
_entity_poly.pdbx_strand_id
1 'polypeptide(L)'
;MKQSLLTILFTFVLVNASKAQQVTHIVDTNGYLQRQVNSILSHNIKLLNAINGQVIIMDYKSGEIKAMVNLMNTRSGIKPAIEQLSEPTDLMRTVSLLAVLAQGKINPNDHIDTKAGMLDINGYLLKD
;
A
#
# COMPACT_ATOMS: atom_id res chain seq x y z
N MET A 1 23.58 -25.85 8.26
CA MET A 1 23.47 -24.90 7.13
C MET A 1 22.35 -23.92 7.43
N LYS A 2 22.67 -22.80 8.08
CA LYS A 2 21.72 -21.71 8.36
C LYS A 2 21.81 -20.74 7.19
N GLN A 3 20.90 -20.84 6.23
CA GLN A 3 20.75 -19.79 5.23
C GLN A 3 20.02 -18.61 5.89
N SER A 4 20.82 -17.59 6.18
CA SER A 4 20.39 -16.23 6.46
C SER A 4 19.56 -15.71 5.28
N LEU A 5 18.24 -15.93 5.31
CA LEU A 5 17.34 -15.35 4.33
C LEU A 5 16.79 -14.04 4.90
N LEU A 6 17.58 -13.00 4.65
CA LEU A 6 17.23 -11.58 4.62
C LEU A 6 15.73 -11.38 4.38
N THR A 7 14.96 -11.16 5.45
CA THR A 7 13.53 -10.84 5.35
C THR A 7 13.42 -9.38 4.96
N ILE A 8 13.50 -9.11 3.65
CA ILE A 8 13.26 -7.80 3.08
C ILE A 8 11.80 -7.45 3.38
N LEU A 9 11.64 -6.51 4.32
CA LEU A 9 10.37 -5.91 4.70
C LEU A 9 9.83 -5.10 3.51
N PHE A 10 9.08 -5.76 2.63
CA PHE A 10 8.40 -5.11 1.52
C PHE A 10 7.04 -4.59 2.01
N THR A 11 7.01 -3.37 2.54
CA THR A 11 5.76 -2.65 2.83
C THR A 11 5.10 -2.23 1.52
N PHE A 12 4.26 -3.12 0.97
CA PHE A 12 3.36 -2.80 -0.15
C PHE A 12 2.01 -2.30 0.41
N VAL A 13 1.69 -1.01 0.19
CA VAL A 13 0.37 -0.41 0.51
C VAL A 13 -0.64 -0.81 -0.57
N LEU A 14 -1.41 -1.88 -0.35
CA LEU A 14 -2.47 -2.30 -1.28
C LEU A 14 -3.65 -1.31 -1.28
N VAL A 15 -4.01 -0.80 -2.47
CA VAL A 15 -5.30 -0.15 -2.75
C VAL A 15 -6.00 -0.97 -3.82
N ASN A 16 -7.07 -1.66 -3.47
CA ASN A 16 -7.99 -2.31 -4.40
C ASN A 16 -9.39 -1.74 -4.18
N ALA A 17 -9.99 -1.20 -5.24
CA ALA A 17 -11.39 -0.77 -5.26
C ALA A 17 -12.28 -1.98 -5.56
N SER A 18 -12.60 -2.75 -4.52
CA SER A 18 -13.77 -3.63 -4.48
C SER A 18 -14.66 -3.09 -3.39
N LYS A 19 -15.99 -3.02 -3.60
CA LYS A 19 -16.95 -2.61 -2.56
C LYS A 19 -16.56 -3.24 -1.22
N ALA A 20 -15.91 -2.47 -0.36
CA ALA A 20 -15.43 -2.98 0.91
C ALA A 20 -16.67 -3.14 1.78
N GLN A 21 -16.99 -4.39 2.13
CA GLN A 21 -17.83 -4.62 3.29
C GLN A 21 -17.26 -3.77 4.43
N GLN A 22 -18.10 -2.96 5.06
CA GLN A 22 -17.80 -2.44 6.39
C GLN A 22 -17.67 -3.65 7.30
N VAL A 23 -16.46 -4.16 7.39
CA VAL A 23 -16.05 -5.13 8.36
C VAL A 23 -15.55 -4.31 9.53
N THR A 24 -16.49 -3.79 10.33
CA THR A 24 -16.27 -3.76 11.78
C THR A 24 -16.31 -5.20 12.29
N HIS A 25 -15.43 -6.07 11.78
CA HIS A 25 -14.93 -7.10 12.66
C HIS A 25 -14.04 -6.34 13.62
N ILE A 26 -14.39 -6.40 14.90
CA ILE A 26 -13.36 -6.57 15.90
C ILE A 26 -12.66 -7.84 15.45
N VAL A 27 -11.66 -7.69 14.58
CA VAL A 27 -10.81 -8.78 14.17
C VAL A 27 -10.28 -9.32 15.49
N ASP A 28 -10.29 -10.63 15.68
CA ASP A 28 -9.47 -11.30 16.69
C ASP A 28 -8.00 -11.15 16.30
N THR A 29 -7.59 -9.89 16.05
CA THR A 29 -6.24 -9.46 15.91
C THR A 29 -5.60 -9.80 17.23
N ASN A 30 -4.41 -10.39 17.19
CA ASN A 30 -3.50 -10.32 18.31
C ASN A 30 -3.50 -8.87 18.81
N GLY A 31 -4.22 -8.59 19.91
CA GLY A 31 -4.55 -7.21 20.30
C GLY A 31 -3.28 -6.39 20.56
N TYR A 32 -2.17 -7.08 20.80
CA TYR A 32 -0.84 -6.48 20.81
C TYR A 32 -0.44 -5.87 19.46
N LEU A 33 -0.50 -6.60 18.34
CA LEU A 33 -0.08 -6.10 17.03
C LEU A 33 -0.92 -4.91 16.58
N GLN A 34 -2.25 -4.98 16.73
CA GLN A 34 -3.15 -3.88 16.43
C GLN A 34 -2.79 -2.60 17.23
N ARG A 35 -2.51 -2.74 18.53
CA ARG A 35 -2.09 -1.61 19.38
C ARG A 35 -0.72 -1.06 18.98
N GLN A 36 0.24 -1.92 18.64
CA GLN A 36 1.57 -1.49 18.18
C GLN A 36 1.49 -0.70 16.88
N VAL A 37 0.76 -1.22 15.88
CA VAL A 37 0.53 -0.52 14.61
C VAL A 37 -0.14 0.83 14.84
N ASN A 38 -1.16 0.88 15.70
CA ASN A 38 -1.85 2.14 16.01
C ASN A 38 -0.91 3.17 16.68
N SER A 39 -0.08 2.74 17.62
CA SER A 39 0.91 3.62 18.28
C SER A 39 1.93 4.17 17.29
N ILE A 40 2.51 3.30 16.46
CA ILE A 40 3.51 3.67 15.45
C ILE A 40 2.91 4.61 14.41
N LEU A 41 1.72 4.30 13.89
CA LEU A 41 1.06 5.13 12.89
C LEU A 41 0.69 6.51 13.46
N SER A 42 0.14 6.55 14.67
CA SER A 42 -0.17 7.81 15.37
C SER A 42 1.09 8.66 15.61
N HIS A 43 2.20 8.03 16.02
CA HIS A 43 3.48 8.71 16.19
C HIS A 43 3.98 9.30 14.86
N ASN A 44 3.98 8.52 13.77
CA ASN A 44 4.45 8.98 12.47
C ASN A 44 3.57 10.09 11.88
N ILE A 45 2.25 10.01 12.03
CA ILE A 45 1.34 11.09 11.61
C ILE A 45 1.71 12.40 12.31
N LYS A 46 2.02 12.38 13.61
CA LYS A 46 2.49 13.58 14.34
C LYS A 46 3.87 14.02 13.87
N LEU A 47 4.82 13.09 13.80
CA LEU A 47 6.21 13.36 13.47
C LEU A 47 6.36 14.02 12.08
N LEU A 48 5.60 13.53 11.11
CA LEU A 48 5.63 14.01 9.72
C LEU A 48 4.61 15.12 9.44
N ASN A 49 3.84 15.54 10.45
CA ASN A 49 2.70 16.45 10.28
C ASN A 49 1.75 16.00 9.14
N ALA A 50 1.51 14.69 9.04
CA ALA A 50 0.68 14.11 7.99
C ALA A 50 -0.81 14.39 8.27
N ILE A 51 -1.60 14.44 7.19
CA ILE A 51 -3.06 14.59 7.28
C ILE A 51 -3.70 13.28 7.77
N ASN A 52 -3.16 12.14 7.35
CA ASN A 52 -3.73 10.82 7.59
C ASN A 52 -2.67 9.73 7.34
N GLY A 53 -3.04 8.48 7.62
CA GLY A 53 -2.28 7.31 7.20
C GLY A 53 -3.07 6.03 7.43
N GLN A 54 -2.76 5.01 6.63
CA GLN A 54 -3.37 3.69 6.71
C GLN A 54 -2.30 2.61 6.70
N VAL A 55 -2.48 1.58 7.52
CA VAL A 55 -1.62 0.40 7.58
C VAL A 55 -2.50 -0.85 7.59
N ILE A 56 -2.18 -1.80 6.71
CA ILE A 56 -2.77 -3.13 6.67
C ILE A 56 -1.62 -4.13 6.74
N ILE A 57 -1.68 -5.06 7.71
CA ILE A 57 -0.77 -6.20 7.80
C ILE A 57 -1.58 -7.45 7.46
N MET A 58 -1.14 -8.20 6.46
CA MET A 58 -1.80 -9.41 5.97
C MET A 58 -0.79 -10.57 5.96
N ASP A 59 -1.25 -11.75 6.38
CA ASP A 59 -0.52 -12.99 6.13
C ASP A 59 -0.61 -13.34 4.63
N TYR A 60 0.54 -13.42 3.95
CA TYR A 60 0.56 -13.59 2.49
C TYR A 60 0.08 -14.98 2.03
N LYS A 61 0.10 -16.00 2.91
CA LYS A 61 -0.31 -17.36 2.54
C LYS A 61 -1.81 -17.54 2.71
N SER A 62 -2.35 -17.12 3.86
CA SER A 62 -3.77 -17.28 4.19
C SER A 62 -4.64 -16.12 3.72
N GLY A 63 -4.04 -14.96 3.43
CA GLY A 63 -4.77 -13.71 3.18
C GLY A 63 -5.38 -13.09 4.45
N GLU A 64 -5.08 -13.64 5.62
CA GLU A 64 -5.66 -13.17 6.89
C GLU A 64 -5.10 -11.79 7.27
N ILE A 65 -5.99 -10.84 7.55
CA ILE A 65 -5.61 -9.51 8.04
C ILE A 65 -5.25 -9.63 9.52
N LYS A 66 -3.97 -9.39 9.83
CA LYS A 66 -3.40 -9.44 11.18
C LYS A 66 -3.49 -8.12 11.94
N ALA A 67 -3.54 -6.99 11.21
CA ALA A 67 -3.82 -5.66 11.74
C ALA A 67 -4.31 -4.73 10.64
N MET A 68 -5.23 -3.83 10.98
CA MET A 68 -5.72 -2.80 10.07
C MET A 68 -6.01 -1.53 10.87
N VAL A 69 -5.26 -0.47 10.58
CA VAL A 69 -5.38 0.81 11.26
C VAL A 69 -5.48 1.91 10.21
N ASN A 70 -6.48 2.78 10.36
CA ASN A 70 -6.65 3.97 9.54
C ASN A 70 -6.84 5.18 10.47
N LEU A 71 -5.95 6.17 10.38
CA LEU A 71 -5.94 7.33 11.28
C LEU A 71 -5.90 8.63 10.48
N MET A 72 -6.57 9.65 10.99
CA MET A 72 -6.58 11.00 10.45
C MET A 72 -6.24 12.01 11.56
N ASN A 73 -5.41 12.99 11.22
CA ASN A 73 -5.10 14.11 12.07
C ASN A 73 -6.20 15.17 11.93
N THR A 74 -6.97 15.38 13.01
CA THR A 74 -8.05 16.36 13.04
C THR A 74 -7.70 17.49 14.01
N ARG A 75 -8.45 18.60 13.98
CA ARG A 75 -8.34 19.67 14.99
C ARG A 75 -8.53 19.17 16.43
N SER A 76 -9.23 18.04 16.60
CA SER A 76 -9.49 17.39 17.88
C SER A 76 -8.49 16.27 18.22
N GLY A 77 -7.37 16.19 17.51
CA GLY A 77 -6.35 15.16 17.65
C GLY A 77 -6.47 14.05 16.60
N ILE A 78 -5.63 13.02 16.76
CA ILE A 78 -5.58 11.86 15.87
C ILE A 78 -6.73 10.91 16.21
N LYS A 79 -7.55 10.59 15.21
CA LYS A 79 -8.75 9.76 15.34
C LYS A 79 -8.80 8.68 14.25
N PRO A 80 -9.53 7.58 14.48
CA PRO A 80 -9.85 6.64 13.42
C PRO A 80 -10.53 7.34 12.25
N ALA A 81 -10.08 7.06 11.03
CA ALA A 81 -10.69 7.61 9.82
C ALA A 81 -11.72 6.63 9.25
N ILE A 82 -12.89 7.15 8.87
CA ILE A 82 -14.04 6.37 8.36
C ILE A 82 -13.92 6.15 6.84
N GLU A 83 -13.23 7.05 6.13
CA GLU A 83 -13.08 6.98 4.67
C GLU A 83 -11.72 6.39 4.28
N GLN A 84 -11.73 5.56 3.24
CA GLN A 84 -10.52 5.17 2.52
C GLN A 84 -10.15 6.31 1.56
N LEU A 85 -8.96 6.87 1.75
CA LEU A 85 -8.40 7.86 0.86
C LEU A 85 -7.82 7.12 -0.35
N SER A 86 -8.55 7.16 -1.46
CA SER A 86 -8.20 6.47 -2.69
C SER A 86 -7.34 7.38 -3.56
N GLU A 87 -6.05 7.49 -3.23
CA GLU A 87 -5.05 8.02 -4.16
C GLU A 87 -4.45 6.89 -5.00
N PRO A 88 -4.13 7.13 -6.29
CA PRO A 88 -3.40 6.16 -7.11
C PRO A 88 -2.06 5.86 -6.46
N THR A 89 -1.81 4.60 -6.14
CA THR A 89 -0.53 4.18 -5.55
C THR A 89 0.45 3.75 -6.63
N ASP A 90 1.74 3.80 -6.31
CA ASP A 90 2.81 3.21 -7.14
C ASP A 90 2.61 1.72 -7.41
N LEU A 91 1.74 1.04 -6.66
CA LEU A 91 1.39 -0.36 -6.87
C LEU A 91 0.78 -0.58 -8.25
N MET A 92 0.08 0.41 -8.80
CA MET A 92 -0.49 0.32 -10.14
C MET A 92 0.59 0.07 -11.19
N ARG A 93 1.82 0.58 -11.00
CA ARG A 93 2.95 0.29 -11.88
C ARG A 93 3.32 -1.20 -11.82
N THR A 94 3.40 -1.78 -10.63
CA THR A 94 3.67 -3.22 -10.44
C THR A 94 2.55 -4.10 -11.00
N VAL A 95 1.29 -3.77 -10.73
CA VAL A 95 0.12 -4.52 -11.23
C VAL A 95 0.07 -4.45 -12.76
N SER A 96 0.33 -3.28 -13.35
CA SER A 96 0.39 -3.11 -14.81
C SER A 96 1.51 -3.95 -15.43
N LEU A 97 2.69 -3.98 -14.81
CA LEU A 97 3.82 -4.80 -15.25
C LEU A 97 3.48 -6.30 -15.19
N LEU A 98 2.87 -6.76 -14.09
CA LEU A 98 2.41 -8.14 -13.95
C LEU A 98 1.37 -8.51 -15.03
N ALA A 99 0.45 -7.60 -15.34
CA ALA A 99 -0.57 -7.83 -16.36
C ALA A 99 0.04 -8.03 -17.76
N VAL A 100 1.01 -7.19 -18.16
CA VAL A 100 1.65 -7.30 -19.48
C VAL A 100 2.58 -8.52 -19.58
N LEU A 101 3.25 -8.90 -18.49
CA LEU A 101 4.03 -10.15 -18.39
C LEU A 101 3.12 -11.38 -18.50
N ALA A 102 1.99 -11.39 -17.79
CA ALA A 102 1.03 -12.50 -17.85
C ALA A 102 0.40 -12.69 -19.24
N GLN A 103 0.30 -11.62 -20.03
CA GLN A 103 -0.11 -11.68 -21.43
C GLN A 103 1.00 -12.15 -22.38
N GLY A 104 2.22 -12.38 -21.88
CA GLY A 104 3.38 -12.78 -22.69
C GLY A 104 3.81 -11.73 -23.70
N LYS A 105 3.46 -10.45 -23.49
CA LYS A 105 3.78 -9.35 -24.41
C LYS A 105 5.20 -8.83 -24.23
N ILE A 106 5.78 -9.06 -23.06
CA ILE A 106 7.16 -8.72 -22.74
C ILE A 106 7.82 -9.84 -21.92
N ASN A 107 9.14 -9.81 -21.83
CA ASN A 107 9.96 -10.62 -20.93
C ASN A 107 10.67 -9.75 -19.88
N PRO A 108 11.08 -10.32 -18.73
CA PRO A 108 11.84 -9.58 -17.72
C PRO A 108 13.18 -9.00 -18.20
N ASN A 109 13.72 -9.54 -19.29
CA ASN A 109 14.98 -9.09 -19.90
C ASN A 109 14.77 -8.10 -21.06
N ASP A 110 13.52 -7.73 -21.36
CA ASP A 110 13.26 -6.74 -22.39
C ASP A 110 13.73 -5.35 -21.92
N HIS A 111 14.20 -4.55 -22.88
CA HIS A 111 14.64 -3.19 -22.62
C HIS A 111 13.62 -2.20 -23.17
N ILE A 112 13.33 -1.16 -22.39
CA ILE A 112 12.43 -0.06 -22.78
C ILE A 112 13.25 1.23 -22.84
N ASP A 113 13.24 1.91 -23.98
CA ASP A 113 13.82 3.24 -24.13
C ASP A 113 12.83 4.29 -23.59
N THR A 114 13.16 4.89 -22.44
CA THR A 114 12.36 5.96 -21.82
C THR A 114 12.66 7.34 -22.41
N LYS A 115 13.57 7.43 -23.39
CA LYS A 115 14.02 8.67 -24.03
C LYS A 115 14.49 9.69 -22.98
N ALA A 116 13.90 10.87 -22.96
CA ALA A 116 14.17 11.92 -21.99
C ALA A 116 13.20 11.88 -20.78
N GLY A 117 12.56 10.73 -20.51
CA GLY A 117 11.53 10.60 -19.47
C GLY A 117 10.22 11.30 -19.82
N MET A 118 9.94 11.50 -21.11
CA MET A 118 8.77 12.23 -21.60
C MET A 118 8.14 11.52 -22.81
N LEU A 119 6.82 11.34 -22.76
CA LEU A 119 6.03 10.70 -23.81
C LEU A 119 4.73 11.47 -24.04
N ASP A 120 4.50 11.95 -25.27
CA ASP A 120 3.22 12.52 -25.67
C ASP A 120 2.24 11.40 -26.05
N ILE A 121 1.09 11.37 -25.37
CA ILE A 121 -0.02 10.47 -25.63
C ILE A 121 -1.23 11.34 -25.99
N ASN A 122 -1.46 11.55 -27.29
CA ASN A 122 -2.60 12.31 -27.83
C ASN A 122 -2.75 13.73 -27.24
N GLY A 123 -1.63 14.46 -27.09
CA GLY A 123 -1.59 15.80 -26.50
C GLY A 123 -1.44 15.82 -24.98
N TYR A 124 -1.42 14.65 -24.33
CA TYR A 124 -1.09 14.52 -22.91
C TYR A 124 0.39 14.16 -22.75
N LEU A 125 1.16 15.09 -22.19
CA LEU A 125 2.58 14.86 -21.92
C LEU A 125 2.76 14.07 -20.62
N LEU A 126 2.96 12.77 -20.75
CA LEU A 126 3.39 11.90 -19.66
C LEU A 126 4.86 12.18 -19.34
N LYS A 127 5.17 12.39 -18.06
CA LYS A 127 6.53 12.55 -17.54
C LYS A 127 6.78 11.51 -16.47
N ASP A 128 8.02 11.02 -16.42
CA ASP A 128 8.53 10.19 -15.31
C ASP A 128 8.58 10.99 -13.99
#